data_AF-A0A150S9S5-F1
#
_entry.id   AF-A0A150S9S5-F1
#
_cell.length_a   1.000
_cell.length_b   1.000
_cell.length_c   1.000
_cell.angle_alpha   90.00
_cell.angle_beta   90.00
_cell.angle_gamma   90.00
#
_symmetry.space_group_name_H-M   'P 1'
#
loop_
_entity.id
_entity.type
_entity.pdbx_description
1 polymer ?
#
loop_
_entity_poly.entity_id
_entity_poly.type
_entity_poly.pdbx_seq_one_letter_code
_entity_poly.pdbx_strand_id
1 'polypeptide(L)'
;IEQLDATPDEYVPGQLKVTMDGEVVELSDIGVRLKGVHGSARTLEQKAAFLLKFGEFTDDQTLFGVEKLALNNMVQDPSMIHERLAYAVFRAMDVPASRSAHATVWVNGSLYGLYTTVESPDNPRLLDRWLGGHKGNLYEGAYGSDLDPWLIETFDQDNGDDIAFADLAELAEALDGMTNPDTFLTEASQLIDMDRYLAFAATETFLGHWDGYAWKLNNYFIARRPDDGRWTFLPWGLDQTFDDDLYPFGGDARLQRMCTASPPCRQALAAAFERVIERVSELGLVSAVDEVRAQVWADVLEDPRREVGPDDVGAHMDAIVAFLNDRPAGVRTALACVDPSALDADGDLSSGCGDDCDDSDPSVYPGAPELCDLVDNDCDGRVDNDNDRSCPHCAPQPLPDGGSLAFCFVSASWEAAELDCIAQGGHLVSIHDGEAQDLVVSGADAIQPGDWWIGLTDVDSEGDFAWIDGTPTDHERWAGGEPNNAGDGEHCVELASWADGLWNDMPCDAELPYVCKLP
;
A
#
# COMPACT_ATOMS: atom_id res chain seq x y z
N ILE A 1 -33.50 -18.83 2.81
CA ILE A 1 -32.29 -19.54 3.29
C ILE A 1 -31.86 -20.53 2.22
N GLU A 2 -32.54 -21.66 2.00
CA GLU A 2 -32.13 -22.63 0.96
C GLU A 2 -31.92 -22.00 -0.44
N GLN A 3 -32.80 -21.08 -0.86
CA GLN A 3 -32.63 -20.36 -2.13
C GLN A 3 -31.43 -19.40 -2.14
N LEU A 4 -31.17 -18.69 -1.02
CA LEU A 4 -30.00 -17.80 -0.90
C LEU A 4 -28.68 -18.58 -0.94
N ASP A 5 -28.65 -19.80 -0.39
CA ASP A 5 -27.45 -20.65 -0.46
C ASP A 5 -27.26 -21.25 -1.86
N ALA A 6 -28.36 -21.55 -2.56
CA ALA A 6 -28.30 -22.16 -3.90
C ALA A 6 -27.95 -21.15 -5.00
N THR A 7 -28.50 -19.93 -4.94
CA THR A 7 -28.28 -18.86 -5.91
C THR A 7 -27.98 -17.54 -5.19
N PRO A 8 -26.77 -17.38 -4.62
CA PRO A 8 -26.43 -16.25 -3.73
C PRO A 8 -26.54 -14.88 -4.40
N ASP A 9 -26.35 -14.82 -5.72
CA ASP A 9 -26.39 -13.57 -6.49
C ASP A 9 -27.78 -13.21 -7.02
N GLU A 10 -28.78 -14.10 -6.84
CA GLU A 10 -30.16 -13.86 -7.25
C GLU A 10 -31.00 -13.33 -6.08
N TYR A 11 -31.88 -12.36 -6.37
CA TYR A 11 -32.83 -11.92 -5.37
C TYR A 11 -33.89 -13.00 -5.12
N VAL A 12 -34.14 -13.26 -3.84
CA VAL A 12 -35.22 -14.12 -3.38
C VAL A 12 -36.20 -13.32 -2.50
N PRO A 13 -37.49 -13.70 -2.46
CA PRO A 13 -38.46 -12.99 -1.63
C PRO A 13 -38.15 -13.09 -0.13
N GLY A 14 -38.27 -11.97 0.57
CA GLY A 14 -38.09 -11.86 2.01
C GLY A 14 -39.08 -10.91 2.66
N GLN A 15 -39.13 -10.95 4.00
CA GLN A 15 -39.87 -9.98 4.81
C GLN A 15 -38.86 -9.19 5.64
N LEU A 16 -39.08 -7.88 5.73
CA LEU A 16 -38.23 -6.98 6.49
C LEU A 16 -39.06 -6.30 7.57
N LYS A 17 -38.50 -6.26 8.77
CA LYS A 17 -38.97 -5.44 9.87
C LYS A 17 -37.84 -4.56 10.35
N VAL A 18 -38.03 -3.24 10.24
CA VAL A 18 -37.08 -2.24 10.72
C VAL A 18 -37.68 -1.54 11.92
N THR A 19 -36.88 -1.35 12.97
CA THR A 19 -37.22 -0.50 14.11
C THR A 19 -36.19 0.62 14.20
N MET A 20 -36.63 1.88 14.14
CA MET A 20 -35.77 3.05 14.19
C MET A 20 -36.48 4.14 14.99
N ASP A 21 -35.82 4.70 16.02
CA ASP A 21 -36.39 5.73 16.90
C ASP A 21 -37.76 5.37 17.50
N GLY A 22 -38.00 4.06 17.72
CA GLY A 22 -39.27 3.53 18.21
C GLY A 22 -40.37 3.37 17.16
N GLU A 23 -40.15 3.82 15.93
CA GLU A 23 -41.02 3.54 14.79
C GLU A 23 -40.71 2.17 14.19
N VAL A 24 -41.77 1.44 13.83
CA VAL A 24 -41.67 0.11 13.23
C VAL A 24 -42.21 0.17 11.81
N VAL A 25 -41.38 -0.24 10.85
CA VAL A 25 -41.74 -0.39 9.44
C VAL A 25 -41.64 -1.86 9.07
N GLU A 26 -42.70 -2.41 8.49
CA GLU A 26 -42.76 -3.79 8.01
C GLU A 26 -43.00 -3.77 6.50
N LEU A 27 -42.13 -4.45 5.75
CA LEU A 27 -42.20 -4.61 4.31
C LEU A 27 -42.27 -6.11 3.99
N SER A 28 -43.24 -6.51 3.18
CA SER A 28 -43.34 -7.87 2.63
C SER A 28 -42.75 -7.93 1.23
N ASP A 29 -42.36 -9.13 0.79
CA ASP A 29 -41.94 -9.41 -0.58
C ASP A 29 -40.82 -8.46 -1.07
N ILE A 30 -39.85 -8.18 -0.19
CA ILE A 30 -38.61 -7.52 -0.59
C ILE A 30 -37.69 -8.51 -1.30
N GLY A 31 -36.81 -8.02 -2.16
CA GLY A 31 -35.68 -8.80 -2.67
C GLY A 31 -34.55 -8.86 -1.65
N VAL A 32 -34.07 -10.07 -1.36
CA VAL A 32 -32.87 -10.31 -0.57
C VAL A 32 -31.90 -11.15 -1.40
N ARG A 33 -30.65 -10.74 -1.51
CA ARG A 33 -29.56 -11.57 -2.04
C ARG A 33 -28.31 -11.47 -1.17
N LEU A 34 -27.39 -12.40 -1.32
CA LEU A 34 -26.07 -12.28 -0.71
C LEU A 34 -25.20 -11.34 -1.55
N LYS A 35 -24.19 -10.75 -0.92
CA LYS A 35 -23.15 -9.98 -1.61
C LYS A 35 -21.78 -10.25 -1.02
N GLY A 36 -20.77 -9.73 -1.70
CA GLY A 36 -19.37 -9.85 -1.33
C GLY A 36 -18.64 -10.70 -2.34
N VAL A 37 -17.38 -10.35 -2.56
CA VAL A 37 -16.44 -11.08 -3.42
C VAL A 37 -15.17 -11.30 -2.60
N HIS A 38 -14.00 -11.36 -3.26
CA HIS A 38 -12.68 -11.47 -2.63
C HIS A 38 -12.61 -10.76 -1.25
N GLY A 39 -12.24 -11.52 -0.21
CA GLY A 39 -12.14 -11.03 1.16
C GLY A 39 -13.47 -10.94 1.94
N SER A 40 -14.53 -10.39 1.35
CA SER A 40 -15.79 -10.08 2.05
C SER A 40 -16.85 -11.18 2.00
N ALA A 41 -16.81 -12.08 1.02
CA ALA A 41 -17.81 -13.13 0.85
C ALA A 41 -17.83 -14.10 2.04
N ARG A 42 -19.04 -14.38 2.56
CA ARG A 42 -19.30 -15.34 3.65
C ARG A 42 -20.62 -16.05 3.40
N THR A 43 -20.71 -17.32 3.78
CA THR A 43 -21.96 -18.10 3.70
C THR A 43 -22.97 -17.68 4.78
N LEU A 44 -24.22 -18.13 4.68
CA LEU A 44 -25.25 -17.87 5.69
C LEU A 44 -24.96 -18.48 7.07
N GLU A 45 -24.13 -19.52 7.13
CA GLU A 45 -23.66 -20.08 8.40
C GLU A 45 -22.61 -19.19 9.07
N GLN A 46 -21.83 -18.47 8.25
CA GLN A 46 -20.87 -17.45 8.65
C GLN A 46 -21.56 -16.06 8.73
N LYS A 47 -20.77 -14.97 8.65
CA LYS A 47 -21.26 -13.59 8.65
C LYS A 47 -21.56 -13.08 7.23
N ALA A 48 -22.54 -13.65 6.53
CA ALA A 48 -22.92 -13.20 5.19
C ALA A 48 -23.29 -11.71 5.15
N ALA A 49 -22.92 -11.01 4.07
CA ALA A 49 -23.43 -9.67 3.74
C ALA A 49 -24.68 -9.79 2.86
N PHE A 50 -25.58 -8.82 2.95
CA PHE A 50 -26.84 -8.81 2.21
C PHE A 50 -26.99 -7.57 1.35
N LEU A 51 -27.68 -7.71 0.22
CA LEU A 51 -28.22 -6.59 -0.54
C LEU A 51 -29.74 -6.72 -0.55
N LEU A 52 -30.41 -5.67 -0.06
CA LEU A 52 -31.87 -5.59 0.02
C LEU A 52 -32.38 -4.68 -1.08
N LYS A 53 -33.32 -5.15 -1.88
CA LYS A 53 -34.03 -4.35 -2.89
C LYS A 53 -35.51 -4.37 -2.60
N PHE A 54 -36.04 -3.26 -2.11
CA PHE A 54 -37.37 -3.25 -1.49
C PHE A 54 -38.50 -3.45 -2.50
N GLY A 55 -38.30 -2.98 -3.72
CA GLY A 55 -39.26 -3.05 -4.82
C GLY A 55 -39.04 -4.20 -5.80
N GLU A 56 -38.23 -5.21 -5.47
CA GLU A 56 -37.93 -6.31 -6.40
C GLU A 56 -39.16 -7.15 -6.79
N PHE A 57 -40.04 -7.42 -5.82
CA PHE A 57 -41.27 -8.19 -6.04
C PHE A 57 -42.55 -7.40 -5.77
N THR A 58 -42.42 -6.13 -5.36
CA THR A 58 -43.54 -5.23 -5.11
C THR A 58 -43.22 -3.85 -5.68
N ASP A 59 -43.88 -3.48 -6.78
CA ASP A 59 -43.64 -2.21 -7.47
C ASP A 59 -43.70 -1.00 -6.52
N ASP A 60 -42.81 -0.03 -6.73
CA ASP A 60 -42.70 1.24 -5.99
C ASP A 60 -42.45 1.11 -4.47
N GLN A 61 -42.19 -0.10 -3.96
CA GLN A 61 -41.91 -0.31 -2.55
C GLN A 61 -40.51 0.20 -2.17
N THR A 62 -40.45 1.07 -1.16
CA THR A 62 -39.21 1.69 -0.68
C THR A 62 -39.13 1.68 0.84
N LEU A 63 -37.92 1.77 1.39
CA LEU A 63 -37.67 1.97 2.82
C LEU A 63 -37.19 3.40 3.03
N PHE A 64 -38.02 4.23 3.69
CA PHE A 64 -37.76 5.67 3.85
C PHE A 64 -37.44 6.39 2.51
N GLY A 65 -37.96 5.84 1.40
CA GLY A 65 -37.77 6.30 0.03
C GLY A 65 -36.43 5.93 -0.60
N VAL A 66 -35.64 5.06 0.01
CA VAL A 66 -34.50 4.36 -0.60
C VAL A 66 -35.02 3.06 -1.23
N GLU A 67 -34.50 2.67 -2.40
CA GLU A 67 -34.92 1.47 -3.13
C GLU A 67 -34.04 0.26 -2.81
N LYS A 68 -32.75 0.51 -2.52
CA LYS A 68 -31.76 -0.52 -2.26
C LYS A 68 -30.84 -0.17 -1.08
N LEU A 69 -30.59 -1.15 -0.21
CA LEU A 69 -29.73 -0.98 0.97
C LEU A 69 -28.79 -2.18 1.10
N ALA A 70 -27.50 -1.91 1.22
CA ALA A 70 -26.50 -2.92 1.56
C ALA A 70 -26.40 -3.08 3.08
N LEU A 71 -26.31 -4.32 3.54
CA LEU A 71 -25.93 -4.70 4.90
C LEU A 71 -24.54 -5.33 4.81
N ASN A 72 -23.50 -4.53 5.05
CA ASN A 72 -22.11 -4.94 4.99
C ASN A 72 -21.71 -5.64 6.30
N ASN A 73 -21.07 -6.80 6.16
CA ASN A 73 -20.70 -7.68 7.28
C ASN A 73 -19.48 -7.19 8.08
N MET A 74 -18.70 -6.25 7.52
CA MET A 74 -17.49 -5.66 8.10
C MET A 74 -16.40 -6.69 8.43
N VAL A 75 -16.33 -7.81 7.71
CA VAL A 75 -15.30 -8.83 7.99
C VAL A 75 -13.89 -8.38 7.59
N GLN A 76 -13.79 -7.39 6.71
CA GLN A 76 -12.53 -6.77 6.28
C GLN A 76 -12.24 -5.43 6.99
N ASP A 77 -13.14 -5.01 7.89
CA ASP A 77 -12.96 -3.85 8.78
C ASP A 77 -12.98 -4.34 10.23
N PRO A 78 -11.82 -4.64 10.83
CA PRO A 78 -11.74 -5.12 12.21
C PRO A 78 -12.27 -4.11 13.24
N SER A 79 -12.31 -2.82 12.92
CA SER A 79 -12.87 -1.77 13.78
C SER A 79 -14.41 -1.73 13.75
N MET A 80 -15.01 -2.26 12.67
CA MET A 80 -16.44 -2.22 12.39
C MET A 80 -17.02 -0.80 12.25
N ILE A 81 -16.22 0.22 11.94
CA ILE A 81 -16.68 1.63 11.85
C ILE A 81 -16.12 2.42 10.66
N HIS A 82 -15.26 1.84 9.83
CA HIS A 82 -14.55 2.54 8.74
C HIS A 82 -15.52 3.25 7.78
N GLU A 83 -16.46 2.51 7.19
CA GLU A 83 -17.40 3.05 6.21
C GLU A 83 -18.26 4.18 6.77
N ARG A 84 -18.62 4.15 8.06
CA ARG A 84 -19.40 5.23 8.67
C ARG A 84 -18.62 6.54 8.73
N LEU A 85 -17.35 6.46 9.08
CA LEU A 85 -16.45 7.60 9.18
C LEU A 85 -16.04 8.11 7.78
N ALA A 86 -15.56 7.20 6.93
CA ALA A 86 -15.03 7.55 5.61
C ALA A 86 -16.09 8.20 4.72
N TYR A 87 -17.30 7.62 4.61
CA TYR A 87 -18.37 8.25 3.84
C TYR A 87 -18.78 9.63 4.39
N ALA A 88 -18.63 9.88 5.69
CA ALA A 88 -18.92 11.21 6.25
C ALA A 88 -17.93 12.27 5.75
N VAL A 89 -16.65 11.93 5.63
CA VAL A 89 -15.62 12.85 5.12
C VAL A 89 -15.85 13.13 3.63
N PHE A 90 -16.06 12.11 2.80
CA PHE A 90 -16.36 12.32 1.37
C PHE A 90 -17.55 13.24 1.15
N ARG A 91 -18.66 13.02 1.86
CA ARG A 91 -19.83 13.91 1.76
C ARG A 91 -19.52 15.33 2.23
N ALA A 92 -18.71 15.50 3.27
CA ALA A 92 -18.32 16.82 3.76
C ALA A 92 -17.41 17.56 2.78
N MET A 93 -16.65 16.82 1.97
CA MET A 93 -15.82 17.32 0.88
C MET A 93 -16.59 17.59 -0.43
N ASP A 94 -17.92 17.55 -0.40
CA ASP A 94 -18.82 17.70 -1.56
C ASP A 94 -18.59 16.65 -2.66
N VAL A 95 -18.11 15.47 -2.27
CA VAL A 95 -18.00 14.31 -3.16
C VAL A 95 -19.31 13.52 -3.10
N PRO A 96 -19.90 13.15 -4.25
CA PRO A 96 -21.06 12.28 -4.31
C PRO A 96 -20.78 10.94 -3.62
N ALA A 97 -21.41 10.73 -2.47
CA ALA A 97 -21.13 9.56 -1.64
C ALA A 97 -22.39 9.04 -0.95
N SER A 98 -22.38 7.74 -0.68
CA SER A 98 -23.44 7.02 0.03
C SER A 98 -23.63 7.53 1.45
N ARG A 99 -24.85 7.42 1.96
CA ARG A 99 -25.12 7.51 3.40
C ARG A 99 -24.87 6.15 4.03
N SER A 100 -24.35 6.17 5.26
CA SER A 100 -24.06 4.97 6.02
C SER A 100 -24.47 5.11 7.49
N ALA A 101 -24.84 3.99 8.11
CA ALA A 101 -25.14 3.86 9.54
C ALA A 101 -24.84 2.43 10.01
N HIS A 102 -25.29 2.04 11.19
CA HIS A 102 -25.21 0.65 11.67
C HIS A 102 -26.60 0.08 11.93
N ALA A 103 -26.73 -1.24 11.87
CA ALA A 103 -27.91 -1.95 12.28
C ALA A 103 -27.54 -3.28 12.95
N THR A 104 -28.27 -3.62 13.99
CA THR A 104 -28.30 -4.97 14.54
C THR A 104 -29.27 -5.79 13.68
N VAL A 105 -28.79 -6.90 13.14
CA VAL A 105 -29.53 -7.71 12.16
C VAL A 105 -30.02 -9.00 12.82
N TRP A 106 -31.29 -9.33 12.59
CA TRP A 106 -31.88 -10.63 12.94
C TRP A 106 -32.35 -11.34 11.68
N VAL A 107 -31.99 -12.61 11.55
CA VAL A 107 -32.45 -13.48 10.46
C VAL A 107 -33.36 -14.54 11.05
N ASN A 108 -34.63 -14.55 10.64
CA ASN A 108 -35.66 -15.48 11.11
C ASN A 108 -35.74 -15.59 12.65
N GLY A 109 -35.64 -14.44 13.33
CA GLY A 109 -35.72 -14.33 14.79
C GLY A 109 -34.44 -14.66 15.56
N SER A 110 -33.37 -15.08 14.88
CA SER A 110 -32.06 -15.29 15.49
C SER A 110 -31.17 -14.05 15.29
N LEU A 111 -30.48 -13.62 16.35
CA LEU A 111 -29.48 -12.55 16.23
C LEU A 111 -28.41 -12.99 15.23
N TYR A 112 -28.21 -12.17 14.21
CA TYR A 112 -27.25 -12.43 13.14
C TYR A 112 -25.94 -11.71 13.41
N GLY A 113 -25.99 -10.42 13.76
CA GLY A 113 -24.82 -9.65 14.19
C GLY A 113 -25.00 -8.14 13.98
N LEU A 114 -23.92 -7.39 14.21
CA LEU A 114 -23.81 -5.96 13.89
C LEU A 114 -23.35 -5.81 12.44
N TYR A 115 -24.01 -4.90 11.72
CA TYR A 115 -23.78 -4.60 10.30
C TYR A 115 -23.65 -3.11 10.06
N THR A 116 -22.82 -2.71 9.09
CA THR A 116 -22.93 -1.37 8.49
C THR A 116 -24.05 -1.39 7.47
N THR A 117 -24.92 -0.38 7.51
CA THR A 117 -25.93 -0.14 6.48
C THR A 117 -25.41 0.93 5.52
N VAL A 118 -25.45 0.66 4.21
CA VAL A 118 -24.95 1.58 3.18
C VAL A 118 -26.01 1.78 2.08
N GLU A 119 -26.36 3.04 1.81
CA GLU A 119 -27.19 3.44 0.66
C GLU A 119 -26.47 3.04 -0.63
N SER A 120 -27.05 2.17 -1.46
CA SER A 120 -26.43 1.77 -2.72
C SER A 120 -26.25 2.97 -3.68
N PRO A 121 -25.13 3.07 -4.41
CA PRO A 121 -24.82 4.20 -5.29
C PRO A 121 -25.83 4.38 -6.43
N ASP A 122 -26.43 3.29 -6.90
CA ASP A 122 -27.43 3.29 -7.96
C ASP A 122 -28.85 3.71 -7.51
N ASN A 123 -29.03 4.04 -6.22
CA ASN A 123 -30.31 4.56 -5.75
C ASN A 123 -30.67 5.88 -6.46
N PRO A 124 -31.87 6.00 -7.06
CA PRO A 124 -32.30 7.23 -7.72
C PRO A 124 -32.20 8.48 -6.84
N ARG A 125 -32.53 8.35 -5.55
CA ARG A 125 -32.42 9.46 -4.59
C ARG A 125 -30.99 9.93 -4.31
N LEU A 126 -29.99 9.05 -4.41
CA LEU A 126 -28.59 9.43 -4.26
C LEU A 126 -28.16 10.19 -5.51
N LEU A 127 -28.42 9.62 -6.68
CA LEU A 127 -28.07 10.21 -7.96
C LEU A 127 -28.77 11.55 -8.19
N ASP A 128 -30.07 11.67 -7.88
CA ASP A 128 -30.79 12.94 -7.96
C ASP A 128 -30.21 14.01 -7.03
N ARG A 129 -29.83 13.61 -5.81
CA ARG A 129 -29.26 14.52 -4.79
C ARG A 129 -27.91 15.07 -5.21
N TRP A 130 -27.07 14.25 -5.84
CA TRP A 130 -25.67 14.58 -6.11
C TRP A 130 -25.37 14.99 -7.56
N LEU A 131 -26.09 14.40 -8.51
CA LEU A 131 -25.87 14.57 -9.95
C LEU A 131 -26.96 15.43 -10.60
N GLY A 132 -28.06 15.73 -9.90
CA GLY A 132 -29.20 16.46 -10.47
C GLY A 132 -30.10 15.63 -11.38
N GLY A 133 -29.89 14.31 -11.41
CA GLY A 133 -30.71 13.34 -12.11
C GLY A 133 -30.15 11.91 -11.99
N HIS A 134 -31.03 10.92 -11.97
CA HIS A 134 -30.67 9.49 -11.90
C HIS A 134 -30.72 8.75 -13.24
N LYS A 135 -30.96 9.48 -14.34
CA LYS A 135 -30.95 8.92 -15.69
C LYS A 135 -29.56 9.07 -16.30
N GLY A 136 -29.03 7.99 -16.82
CA GLY A 136 -27.70 7.94 -17.42
C GLY A 136 -26.94 6.71 -16.95
N ASN A 137 -25.77 6.51 -17.54
CA ASN A 137 -24.94 5.37 -17.21
C ASN A 137 -24.19 5.61 -15.91
N LEU A 138 -24.12 4.56 -15.10
CA LEU A 138 -23.35 4.48 -13.87
C LEU A 138 -22.46 3.25 -13.98
N TYR A 139 -21.15 3.44 -13.85
CA TYR A 139 -20.17 2.38 -14.03
C TYR A 139 -19.43 2.13 -12.73
N GLU A 140 -19.36 0.88 -12.29
CA GLU A 140 -18.52 0.43 -11.18
C GLU A 140 -17.15 0.05 -11.71
N GLY A 141 -16.10 0.62 -11.12
CA GLY A 141 -14.72 0.20 -11.34
C GLY A 141 -14.41 -1.00 -10.47
N ALA A 142 -14.53 -2.20 -11.05
CA ALA A 142 -14.02 -3.43 -10.45
C ALA A 142 -12.48 -3.44 -10.40
N TYR A 143 -11.88 -4.36 -9.64
CA TYR A 143 -10.43 -4.43 -9.44
C TYR A 143 -9.64 -4.40 -10.76
N GLY A 144 -8.83 -3.36 -10.95
CA GLY A 144 -8.02 -3.16 -12.15
C GLY A 144 -8.71 -2.35 -13.26
N SER A 145 -9.93 -1.88 -13.06
CA SER A 145 -10.67 -1.06 -14.03
C SER A 145 -10.25 0.40 -13.94
N ASP A 146 -9.90 0.99 -15.09
CA ASP A 146 -9.46 2.38 -15.17
C ASP A 146 -9.74 2.96 -16.55
N LEU A 147 -9.53 4.27 -16.70
CA LEU A 147 -9.83 5.04 -17.90
C LEU A 147 -8.79 4.88 -19.02
N ASP A 148 -7.99 3.81 -19.01
CA ASP A 148 -7.16 3.43 -20.16
C ASP A 148 -8.03 2.75 -21.24
N PRO A 149 -7.80 3.01 -22.55
CA PRO A 149 -8.69 2.51 -23.61
C PRO A 149 -8.88 0.99 -23.62
N TRP A 150 -7.87 0.22 -23.19
CA TRP A 150 -7.93 -1.24 -23.13
C TRP A 150 -8.59 -1.80 -21.86
N LEU A 151 -8.98 -0.94 -20.91
CA LEU A 151 -9.66 -1.29 -19.66
C LEU A 151 -11.13 -0.87 -19.63
N ILE A 152 -11.64 -0.17 -20.65
CA ILE A 152 -13.03 0.32 -20.63
C ILE A 152 -14.07 -0.81 -20.55
N GLU A 153 -13.79 -1.96 -21.17
CA GLU A 153 -14.68 -3.12 -21.11
C GLU A 153 -14.59 -3.91 -19.78
N THR A 154 -13.74 -3.51 -18.83
CA THR A 154 -13.64 -4.15 -17.50
C THR A 154 -14.56 -3.52 -16.45
N PHE A 155 -15.22 -2.42 -16.76
CA PHE A 155 -16.23 -1.81 -15.88
C PHE A 155 -17.52 -2.62 -15.86
N ASP A 156 -18.17 -2.67 -14.70
CA ASP A 156 -19.53 -3.16 -14.58
C ASP A 156 -20.52 -1.99 -14.79
N GLN A 157 -21.55 -2.19 -15.61
CA GLN A 157 -22.61 -1.19 -15.81
C GLN A 157 -23.79 -1.43 -14.88
N ASP A 158 -23.94 -0.57 -13.88
CA ASP A 158 -24.93 -0.72 -12.81
C ASP A 158 -26.26 0.02 -13.09
N ASN A 159 -26.22 1.03 -13.95
CA ASN A 159 -27.40 1.78 -14.38
C ASN A 159 -27.25 2.27 -15.84
N GLY A 160 -28.38 2.60 -16.48
CA GLY A 160 -28.43 3.25 -17.78
C GLY A 160 -28.68 2.31 -18.97
N ASP A 161 -28.42 2.83 -20.17
CA ASP A 161 -28.63 2.11 -21.43
C ASP A 161 -27.35 1.36 -21.81
N ASP A 162 -27.48 0.11 -22.28
CA ASP A 162 -26.35 -0.63 -22.86
C ASP A 162 -25.96 0.00 -24.19
N ILE A 163 -24.90 0.82 -24.15
CA ILE A 163 -24.28 1.47 -25.29
C ILE A 163 -22.88 0.93 -25.56
N ALA A 164 -22.56 -0.27 -25.07
CA ALA A 164 -21.24 -0.89 -25.16
C ALA A 164 -20.11 0.07 -24.72
N PHE A 165 -20.31 0.76 -23.58
CA PHE A 165 -19.35 1.68 -22.95
C PHE A 165 -18.84 2.82 -23.87
N ALA A 166 -19.58 3.17 -24.93
CA ALA A 166 -19.12 4.15 -25.93
C ALA A 166 -18.81 5.54 -25.36
N ASP A 167 -19.49 5.94 -24.28
CA ASP A 167 -19.26 7.21 -23.58
C ASP A 167 -17.98 7.18 -22.72
N LEU A 168 -17.68 6.07 -22.03
CA LEU A 168 -16.40 5.88 -21.35
C LEU A 168 -15.24 5.80 -22.35
N ALA A 169 -15.44 5.15 -23.50
CA ALA A 169 -14.45 5.10 -24.57
C ALA A 169 -14.16 6.50 -25.13
N GLU A 170 -15.18 7.35 -25.29
CA GLU A 170 -15.02 8.76 -25.67
C GLU A 170 -14.19 9.54 -24.63
N LEU A 171 -14.44 9.32 -23.34
CA LEU A 171 -13.64 9.94 -22.27
C LEU A 171 -12.19 9.48 -22.32
N ALA A 172 -11.94 8.18 -22.47
CA ALA A 172 -10.60 7.60 -22.53
C ALA A 172 -9.79 8.09 -23.74
N GLU A 173 -10.41 8.19 -24.91
CA GLU A 173 -9.80 8.74 -26.12
C GLU A 173 -9.51 10.24 -25.97
N ALA A 174 -10.41 10.99 -25.32
CA ALA A 174 -10.15 12.40 -25.04
C ALA A 174 -8.96 12.59 -24.09
N LEU A 175 -8.81 11.73 -23.07
CA LEU A 175 -7.64 11.72 -22.18
C LEU A 175 -6.34 11.36 -22.93
N ASP A 176 -6.37 10.45 -23.93
CA ASP A 176 -5.19 10.15 -24.78
C ASP A 176 -4.69 11.39 -25.53
N GLY A 177 -5.61 12.28 -25.91
CA GLY A 177 -5.28 13.54 -26.58
C GLY A 177 -4.57 14.57 -25.69
N MET A 178 -4.72 14.47 -24.36
CA MET A 178 -4.19 15.44 -23.39
C MET A 178 -2.71 15.14 -23.06
N THR A 179 -1.84 15.39 -24.04
CA THR A 179 -0.41 15.06 -23.96
C THR A 179 0.46 16.14 -23.29
N ASN A 180 -0.09 17.33 -23.03
CA ASN A 180 0.64 18.43 -22.40
C ASN A 180 0.23 18.60 -20.93
N PRO A 181 1.10 18.26 -19.96
CA PRO A 181 0.79 18.39 -18.54
C PRO A 181 0.44 19.82 -18.10
N ASP A 182 0.98 20.85 -18.75
CA ASP A 182 0.71 22.26 -18.38
C ASP A 182 -0.75 22.67 -18.66
N THR A 183 -1.40 22.03 -19.63
CA THR A 183 -2.79 22.34 -20.03
C THR A 183 -3.80 21.31 -19.54
N PHE A 184 -3.34 20.15 -19.05
CA PHE A 184 -4.17 19.02 -18.61
C PHE A 184 -5.33 19.46 -17.71
N LEU A 185 -5.10 20.20 -16.62
CA LEU A 185 -6.18 20.61 -15.72
C LEU A 185 -7.30 21.38 -16.44
N THR A 186 -6.92 22.26 -17.38
CA THR A 186 -7.89 23.08 -18.12
C THR A 186 -8.68 22.25 -19.14
N GLU A 187 -7.99 21.34 -19.82
CA GLU A 187 -8.58 20.44 -20.83
C GLU A 187 -9.50 19.40 -20.17
N ALA A 188 -9.02 18.73 -19.11
CA ALA A 188 -9.79 17.76 -18.35
C ALA A 188 -11.04 18.37 -17.72
N SER A 189 -10.98 19.63 -17.27
CA SER A 189 -12.13 20.36 -16.71
C SER A 189 -13.31 20.55 -17.69
N GLN A 190 -13.09 20.37 -19.00
CA GLN A 190 -14.18 20.41 -19.99
C GLN A 190 -15.02 19.13 -19.97
N LEU A 191 -14.45 18.02 -19.52
CA LEU A 191 -15.06 16.68 -19.57
C LEU A 191 -15.34 16.12 -18.18
N ILE A 192 -14.55 16.49 -17.18
CA ILE A 192 -14.58 15.97 -15.83
C ILE A 192 -14.82 17.13 -14.86
N ASP A 193 -15.60 16.89 -13.82
CA ASP A 193 -15.75 17.85 -12.73
C ASP A 193 -14.50 17.82 -11.84
N MET A 194 -13.43 18.47 -12.31
CA MET A 194 -12.11 18.39 -11.68
C MET A 194 -12.09 18.88 -10.23
N ASP A 195 -12.94 19.83 -9.84
CA ASP A 195 -13.04 20.26 -8.45
C ASP A 195 -13.50 19.11 -7.52
N ARG A 196 -14.50 18.33 -7.98
CA ARG A 196 -14.98 17.14 -7.25
C ARG A 196 -14.01 15.97 -7.35
N TYR A 197 -13.34 15.79 -8.49
CA TYR A 197 -12.30 14.77 -8.61
C TYR A 197 -11.14 15.04 -7.65
N LEU A 198 -10.64 16.27 -7.57
CA LEU A 198 -9.57 16.65 -6.64
C LEU A 198 -10.00 16.44 -5.19
N ALA A 199 -11.26 16.76 -4.84
CA ALA A 199 -11.81 16.47 -3.53
C ALA A 199 -11.89 14.96 -3.27
N PHE A 200 -12.32 14.16 -4.25
CA PHE A 200 -12.37 12.70 -4.19
C PHE A 200 -10.96 12.11 -3.96
N ALA A 201 -10.00 12.41 -4.84
CA ALA A 201 -8.64 11.86 -4.77
C ALA A 201 -7.90 12.27 -3.49
N ALA A 202 -8.04 13.53 -3.07
CA ALA A 202 -7.46 13.99 -1.81
C ALA A 202 -8.10 13.32 -0.59
N THR A 203 -9.42 13.12 -0.60
CA THR A 203 -10.13 12.46 0.52
C THR A 203 -9.73 10.98 0.60
N GLU A 204 -9.75 10.28 -0.53
CA GLU A 204 -9.36 8.87 -0.62
C GLU A 204 -7.94 8.65 -0.11
N THR A 205 -6.99 9.45 -0.62
CA THR A 205 -5.59 9.36 -0.22
C THR A 205 -5.36 9.79 1.23
N PHE A 206 -6.04 10.85 1.70
CA PHE A 206 -5.94 11.28 3.10
C PHE A 206 -6.42 10.19 4.05
N LEU A 207 -7.52 9.52 3.73
CA LEU A 207 -8.07 8.43 4.53
C LEU A 207 -7.27 7.12 4.42
N GLY A 208 -6.18 7.08 3.65
CA GLY A 208 -5.39 5.87 3.50
C GLY A 208 -6.14 4.75 2.78
N HIS A 209 -7.05 5.10 1.85
CA HIS A 209 -7.81 4.09 1.12
C HIS A 209 -6.95 3.45 0.02
N TRP A 210 -6.16 2.44 0.39
CA TRP A 210 -5.23 1.80 -0.53
C TRP A 210 -5.93 0.97 -1.62
N ASP A 211 -7.10 0.40 -1.31
CA ASP A 211 -7.91 -0.39 -2.25
C ASP A 211 -8.91 0.47 -3.05
N GLY A 212 -8.69 1.79 -3.11
CA GLY A 212 -9.53 2.74 -3.83
C GLY A 212 -9.09 2.96 -5.28
N TYR A 213 -9.67 3.98 -5.93
CA TYR A 213 -9.40 4.31 -7.33
C TYR A 213 -7.92 4.63 -7.53
N ALA A 214 -7.37 5.56 -6.73
CA ALA A 214 -6.05 6.12 -6.96
C ALA A 214 -4.93 5.08 -6.93
N TRP A 215 -5.06 3.99 -6.16
CA TRP A 215 -3.95 3.05 -5.89
C TRP A 215 -4.18 1.62 -6.37
N LYS A 216 -5.42 1.13 -6.41
CA LYS A 216 -5.71 -0.25 -6.86
C LYS A 216 -6.73 -0.33 -7.98
N LEU A 217 -7.18 0.81 -8.50
CA LEU A 217 -8.13 0.86 -9.60
C LEU A 217 -9.40 0.08 -9.23
N ASN A 218 -9.91 0.30 -8.03
CA ASN A 218 -10.99 -0.49 -7.44
C ASN A 218 -11.91 0.38 -6.57
N ASN A 219 -13.08 -0.15 -6.20
CA ASN A 219 -13.99 0.44 -5.21
C ASN A 219 -14.43 1.88 -5.50
N TYR A 220 -14.82 2.16 -6.74
CA TYR A 220 -15.39 3.45 -7.12
C TYR A 220 -16.46 3.31 -8.18
N PHE A 221 -17.28 4.35 -8.31
CA PHE A 221 -18.17 4.53 -9.44
C PHE A 221 -17.80 5.79 -10.21
N ILE A 222 -18.10 5.79 -11.50
CA ILE A 222 -18.02 6.96 -12.37
C ILE A 222 -19.34 7.16 -13.12
N ALA A 223 -19.79 8.41 -13.19
CA ALA A 223 -21.05 8.76 -13.85
C ALA A 223 -20.95 10.12 -14.54
N ARG A 224 -21.72 10.27 -15.62
CA ARG A 224 -21.84 11.56 -16.32
C ARG A 224 -23.01 12.34 -15.77
N ARG A 225 -22.76 13.58 -15.33
CA ARG A 225 -23.78 14.45 -14.77
C ARG A 225 -24.77 14.91 -15.85
N PRO A 226 -26.10 14.81 -15.63
CA PRO A 226 -27.09 15.26 -16.59
C PRO A 226 -27.13 16.77 -16.84
N ASP A 227 -26.66 17.59 -15.91
CA ASP A 227 -26.82 19.05 -15.94
C ASP A 227 -25.77 19.77 -16.79
N ASP A 228 -24.51 19.33 -16.72
CA ASP A 228 -23.39 19.91 -17.47
C ASP A 228 -22.64 18.91 -18.37
N GLY A 229 -22.98 17.62 -18.29
CA GLY A 229 -22.36 16.57 -19.09
C GLY A 229 -20.97 16.15 -18.62
N ARG A 230 -20.47 16.66 -17.48
CA ARG A 230 -19.15 16.30 -16.96
C ARG A 230 -19.18 15.03 -16.14
N TRP A 231 -18.09 14.27 -16.18
CA TRP A 231 -17.89 13.05 -15.39
C TRP A 231 -17.56 13.36 -13.93
N THR A 232 -18.02 12.51 -13.01
CA THR A 232 -17.74 12.62 -11.59
C THR A 232 -17.60 11.23 -10.97
N PHE A 233 -16.89 11.18 -9.84
CA PHE A 233 -16.51 9.94 -9.16
C PHE A 233 -17.29 9.81 -7.84
N LEU A 234 -17.58 8.58 -7.45
CA LEU A 234 -18.20 8.24 -6.18
C LEU A 234 -17.38 7.13 -5.50
N PRO A 235 -17.07 7.23 -4.21
CA PRO A 235 -16.37 6.17 -3.49
C PRO A 235 -17.30 4.99 -3.21
N TRP A 236 -16.73 3.79 -3.19
CA TRP A 236 -17.37 2.55 -2.78
C TRP A 236 -16.42 1.74 -1.89
N GLY A 237 -16.86 0.64 -1.29
CA GLY A 237 -15.95 -0.30 -0.58
C GLY A 237 -14.99 0.33 0.44
N LEU A 238 -15.47 1.25 1.30
CA LEU A 238 -14.61 2.06 2.17
C LEU A 238 -14.14 1.34 3.44
N ASP A 239 -14.21 0.01 3.49
CA ASP A 239 -13.75 -0.80 4.62
C ASP A 239 -12.21 -0.86 4.73
N GLN A 240 -11.48 -0.58 3.65
CA GLN A 240 -10.01 -0.51 3.63
C GLN A 240 -9.50 0.94 3.79
N THR A 241 -9.85 1.61 4.89
CA THR A 241 -9.41 2.98 5.22
C THR A 241 -8.70 3.02 6.58
N PHE A 242 -7.99 4.11 6.87
CA PHE A 242 -7.32 4.43 8.14
C PHE A 242 -6.13 3.55 8.53
N ASP A 243 -5.55 2.81 7.58
CA ASP A 243 -4.42 1.90 7.83
C ASP A 243 -3.12 2.35 7.12
N ASP A 244 -3.21 2.88 5.89
CA ASP A 244 -2.04 3.21 5.09
C ASP A 244 -1.71 4.70 4.99
N ASP A 245 -0.41 5.01 5.09
CA ASP A 245 0.14 6.34 4.85
C ASP A 245 0.42 6.59 3.36
N LEU A 246 -0.64 6.66 2.57
CA LEU A 246 -0.53 6.87 1.12
C LEU A 246 0.11 8.22 0.76
N TYR A 247 1.04 8.22 -0.20
CA TYR A 247 1.72 9.45 -0.65
C TYR A 247 0.76 10.38 -1.42
N PRO A 248 0.59 11.66 -1.02
CA PRO A 248 -0.34 12.60 -1.65
C PRO A 248 -0.23 12.78 -3.17
N PHE A 249 0.97 12.61 -3.73
CA PHE A 249 1.23 12.76 -5.17
C PHE A 249 1.55 11.43 -5.87
N GLY A 250 1.26 10.30 -5.22
CA GLY A 250 1.34 8.97 -5.81
C GLY A 250 0.03 8.53 -6.46
N GLY A 251 -0.06 7.23 -6.71
CA GLY A 251 -1.24 6.55 -7.25
C GLY A 251 -1.03 6.03 -8.67
N ASP A 252 -1.62 4.87 -8.92
CA ASP A 252 -1.60 4.15 -10.18
C ASP A 252 -2.77 4.53 -11.10
N ALA A 253 -3.84 5.19 -10.64
CA ALA A 253 -4.94 5.58 -11.53
C ALA A 253 -4.51 6.54 -12.64
N ARG A 254 -4.99 6.32 -13.86
CA ARG A 254 -4.67 7.11 -15.05
C ARG A 254 -4.90 8.60 -14.81
N LEU A 255 -6.09 8.97 -14.33
CA LEU A 255 -6.42 10.38 -14.08
C LEU A 255 -5.55 10.97 -12.96
N GLN A 256 -5.18 10.16 -11.97
CA GLN A 256 -4.30 10.55 -10.88
C GLN A 256 -2.87 10.78 -11.36
N ARG A 257 -2.30 9.86 -12.16
CA ARG A 257 -0.98 10.01 -12.80
C ARG A 257 -0.92 11.25 -13.68
N MET A 258 -1.97 11.51 -14.47
CA MET A 258 -2.05 12.71 -15.31
C MET A 258 -2.13 13.99 -14.48
N CYS A 259 -2.88 13.98 -13.37
CA CYS A 259 -2.97 15.13 -12.48
C CYS A 259 -1.66 15.40 -11.72
N THR A 260 -0.99 14.37 -11.22
CA THR A 260 0.27 14.51 -10.48
C THR A 260 1.44 14.89 -11.38
N ALA A 261 1.41 14.51 -12.66
CA ALA A 261 2.35 14.99 -13.68
C ALA A 261 2.08 16.44 -14.13
N SER A 262 0.87 16.96 -13.91
CA SER A 262 0.46 18.31 -14.29
C SER A 262 0.73 19.30 -13.16
N PRO A 263 1.67 20.26 -13.29
CA PRO A 263 1.93 21.25 -12.25
C PRO A 263 0.68 22.00 -11.75
N PRO A 264 -0.22 22.52 -12.61
CA PRO A 264 -1.43 23.19 -12.11
C PRO A 264 -2.40 22.22 -11.42
N CYS A 265 -2.51 20.97 -11.88
CA CYS A 265 -3.38 19.98 -11.22
C CYS A 265 -2.81 19.52 -9.87
N ARG A 266 -1.51 19.28 -9.79
CA ARG A 266 -0.78 18.95 -8.55
C ARG A 266 -0.94 20.05 -7.49
N GLN A 267 -0.84 21.31 -7.88
CA GLN A 267 -1.11 22.45 -6.99
C GLN A 267 -2.57 22.46 -6.51
N ALA A 268 -3.53 22.21 -7.40
CA ALA A 268 -4.95 22.16 -7.04
C ALA A 268 -5.26 20.96 -6.12
N LEU A 269 -4.57 19.84 -6.30
CA LEU A 269 -4.65 18.65 -5.44
C LEU A 269 -4.08 18.93 -4.05
N ALA A 270 -2.93 19.60 -3.95
CA ALA A 270 -2.38 20.04 -2.65
C ALA A 270 -3.35 20.95 -1.89
N ALA A 271 -4.00 21.88 -2.60
CA ALA A 271 -5.05 22.70 -2.01
C ALA A 271 -6.29 21.88 -1.58
N ALA A 272 -6.58 20.76 -2.25
CA ALA A 272 -7.65 19.84 -1.83
C ALA A 272 -7.29 19.09 -0.55
N PHE A 273 -6.05 18.64 -0.38
CA PHE A 273 -5.59 18.03 0.87
C PHE A 273 -5.73 18.95 2.09
N GLU A 274 -5.37 20.23 1.96
CA GLU A 274 -5.58 21.18 3.06
C GLU A 274 -7.08 21.36 3.41
N ARG A 275 -7.98 21.32 2.41
CA ARG A 275 -9.42 21.32 2.66
C ARG A 275 -9.89 20.04 3.37
N VAL A 276 -9.34 18.87 3.03
CA VAL A 276 -9.64 17.62 3.73
C VAL A 276 -9.23 17.72 5.20
N ILE A 277 -8.02 18.21 5.47
CA ILE A 277 -7.53 18.40 6.85
C ILE A 277 -8.45 19.32 7.65
N GLU A 278 -8.84 20.46 7.07
CA GLU A 278 -9.81 21.37 7.70
C GLU A 278 -11.13 20.66 7.98
N ARG A 279 -11.66 19.92 6.99
CA ARG A 279 -12.97 19.28 7.10
C ARG A 279 -13.00 18.13 8.10
N VAL A 280 -11.93 17.34 8.18
CA VAL A 280 -11.77 16.28 9.19
C VAL A 280 -11.75 16.89 10.60
N SER A 281 -11.09 18.05 10.77
CA SER A 281 -11.11 18.79 12.03
C SER A 281 -12.49 19.35 12.36
N GLU A 282 -13.21 19.92 11.39
CA GLU A 282 -14.56 20.47 11.58
C GLU A 282 -15.58 19.39 11.94
N LEU A 283 -15.46 18.21 11.33
CA LEU A 283 -16.27 17.04 11.68
C LEU A 283 -15.95 16.49 13.06
N GLY A 284 -14.83 16.88 13.67
CA GLY A 284 -14.36 16.31 14.94
C GLY A 284 -14.16 14.81 14.83
N LEU A 285 -13.58 14.32 13.72
CA LEU A 285 -13.60 12.90 13.37
C LEU A 285 -12.98 11.99 14.43
N VAL A 286 -11.94 12.47 15.13
CA VAL A 286 -11.36 11.79 16.30
C VAL A 286 -12.41 11.54 17.39
N SER A 287 -13.22 12.57 17.74
CA SER A 287 -14.32 12.41 18.69
C SER A 287 -15.46 11.57 18.12
N ALA A 288 -15.68 11.61 16.81
CA ALA A 288 -16.69 10.79 16.14
C ALA A 288 -16.40 9.28 16.29
N VAL A 289 -15.13 8.87 16.37
CA VAL A 289 -14.76 7.47 16.68
C VAL A 289 -15.36 7.04 18.03
N ASP A 290 -15.15 7.84 19.07
CA ASP A 290 -15.67 7.54 20.41
C ASP A 290 -17.21 7.58 20.47
N GLU A 291 -17.83 8.50 19.74
CA GLU A 291 -19.29 8.58 19.64
C GLU A 291 -19.90 7.37 18.94
N VAL A 292 -19.28 6.91 17.84
CA VAL A 292 -19.72 5.72 17.12
C VAL A 292 -19.46 4.47 17.97
N ARG A 293 -18.28 4.35 18.59
CA ARG A 293 -17.95 3.28 19.55
C ARG A 293 -19.04 3.19 20.62
N ALA A 294 -19.39 4.30 21.27
CA ALA A 294 -20.41 4.33 22.31
C ALA A 294 -21.80 3.87 21.82
N GLN A 295 -22.13 4.09 20.55
CA GLN A 295 -23.38 3.66 19.95
C GLN A 295 -23.41 2.15 19.66
N VAL A 296 -22.29 1.58 19.20
CA VAL A 296 -22.26 0.21 18.67
C VAL A 296 -21.68 -0.81 19.64
N TRP A 297 -21.00 -0.39 20.73
CA TRP A 297 -20.22 -1.30 21.57
C TRP A 297 -21.04 -2.43 22.19
N ALA A 298 -22.28 -2.17 22.58
CA ALA A 298 -23.17 -3.21 23.10
C ALA A 298 -23.44 -4.29 22.03
N ASP A 299 -23.74 -3.87 20.79
CA ASP A 299 -23.94 -4.78 19.67
C ASP A 299 -22.65 -5.48 19.25
N VAL A 300 -21.49 -4.81 19.34
CA VAL A 300 -20.18 -5.45 19.14
C VAL A 300 -20.04 -6.62 20.10
N LEU A 301 -20.29 -6.43 21.40
CA LEU A 301 -20.16 -7.49 22.41
C LEU A 301 -21.14 -8.66 22.20
N GLU A 302 -22.34 -8.37 21.68
CA GLU A 302 -23.38 -9.36 21.46
C GLU A 302 -23.31 -10.06 20.09
N ASP A 303 -22.54 -9.52 19.12
CA ASP A 303 -22.43 -10.08 17.77
C ASP A 303 -21.87 -11.52 17.81
N PRO A 304 -22.69 -12.54 17.49
CA PRO A 304 -22.29 -13.94 17.57
C PRO A 304 -21.43 -14.40 16.38
N ARG A 305 -21.23 -13.54 15.37
CA ARG A 305 -20.56 -13.88 14.10
C ARG A 305 -19.35 -13.01 13.80
N ARG A 306 -18.96 -12.11 14.71
CA ARG A 306 -17.73 -11.32 14.59
C ARG A 306 -16.51 -12.24 14.49
N GLU A 307 -15.62 -11.95 13.55
CA GLU A 307 -14.42 -12.78 13.29
C GLU A 307 -13.21 -12.39 14.15
N VAL A 308 -13.25 -11.20 14.78
CA VAL A 308 -12.21 -10.67 15.67
C VAL A 308 -12.69 -10.58 17.11
N GLY A 309 -11.80 -10.59 18.10
CA GLY A 309 -12.16 -10.42 19.52
C GLY A 309 -12.63 -8.99 19.84
N PRO A 310 -13.44 -8.74 20.88
CA PRO A 310 -13.85 -7.37 21.22
C PRO A 310 -12.66 -6.48 21.60
N ASP A 311 -11.64 -7.05 22.24
CA ASP A 311 -10.41 -6.32 22.56
C ASP A 311 -9.69 -5.88 21.28
N ASP A 312 -9.65 -6.74 20.25
CA ASP A 312 -9.08 -6.41 18.94
C ASP A 312 -9.88 -5.31 18.25
N VAL A 313 -11.22 -5.36 18.29
CA VAL A 313 -12.08 -4.28 17.75
C VAL A 313 -11.74 -2.95 18.42
N GLY A 314 -11.63 -2.96 19.75
CA GLY A 314 -11.26 -1.78 20.54
C GLY A 314 -9.90 -1.22 20.12
N ALA A 315 -8.90 -2.09 19.95
CA ALA A 315 -7.56 -1.72 19.52
C ALA A 315 -7.54 -1.11 18.11
N HIS A 316 -8.29 -1.65 17.15
CA HIS A 316 -8.38 -1.07 15.80
C HIS A 316 -9.09 0.29 15.82
N MET A 317 -10.14 0.46 16.63
CA MET A 317 -10.75 1.78 16.83
C MET A 317 -9.75 2.78 17.44
N ASP A 318 -8.87 2.36 18.36
CA ASP A 318 -7.80 3.21 18.90
C ASP A 318 -6.72 3.53 17.83
N ALA A 319 -6.42 2.59 16.94
CA ALA A 319 -5.51 2.80 15.82
C ALA A 319 -6.04 3.86 14.84
N ILE A 320 -7.35 3.88 14.55
CA ILE A 320 -7.98 4.96 13.76
C ILE A 320 -7.79 6.32 14.43
N VAL A 321 -7.92 6.39 15.77
CA VAL A 321 -7.68 7.64 16.51
C VAL A 321 -6.23 8.08 16.37
N ALA A 322 -5.26 7.17 16.47
CA ALA A 322 -3.85 7.48 16.26
C ALA A 322 -3.60 7.99 14.83
N PHE A 323 -4.08 7.24 13.82
CA PHE A 323 -4.01 7.64 12.42
C PHE A 323 -4.54 9.05 12.20
N LEU A 324 -5.74 9.37 12.67
CA LEU A 324 -6.36 10.68 12.47
C LEU A 324 -5.63 11.84 13.15
N ASN A 325 -4.90 11.58 14.25
CA ASN A 325 -4.09 12.60 14.91
C ASN A 325 -2.79 12.89 14.14
N ASP A 326 -2.16 11.86 13.59
CA ASP A 326 -0.85 11.97 12.94
C ASP A 326 -0.96 12.37 11.46
N ARG A 327 -2.00 11.89 10.78
CA ARG A 327 -2.20 12.03 9.33
C ARG A 327 -2.11 13.47 8.81
N PRO A 328 -2.68 14.50 9.46
CA PRO A 328 -2.56 15.88 8.98
C PRO A 328 -1.11 16.38 8.88
N ALA A 329 -0.24 15.98 9.81
CA ALA A 329 1.16 16.40 9.79
C ALA A 329 1.95 15.66 8.70
N GLY A 330 1.72 14.36 8.55
CA GLY A 330 2.33 13.56 7.47
C GLY A 330 1.96 14.09 6.09
N VAL A 331 0.67 14.35 5.86
CA VAL A 331 0.19 14.91 4.58
C VAL A 331 0.85 16.27 4.32
N ARG A 332 0.87 17.20 5.29
CA ARG A 332 1.52 18.51 5.09
C ARG A 332 3.01 18.43 4.80
N THR A 333 3.70 17.47 5.39
CA THR A 333 5.11 17.22 5.10
C THR A 333 5.28 16.84 3.64
N ALA A 334 4.47 15.91 3.14
CA ALA A 334 4.48 15.54 1.73
C ALA A 334 4.02 16.67 0.79
N LEU A 335 3.11 17.56 1.23
CA LEU A 335 2.69 18.72 0.42
C LEU A 335 3.82 19.73 0.18
N ALA A 336 4.93 19.67 0.92
CA ALA A 336 6.13 20.44 0.56
C ALA A 336 6.57 20.10 -0.87
N CYS A 337 6.38 18.86 -1.31
CA CYS A 337 6.69 18.34 -2.64
C CYS A 337 5.62 18.64 -3.69
N VAL A 338 4.86 19.72 -3.54
CA VAL A 338 3.87 20.14 -4.54
C VAL A 338 4.51 20.59 -5.86
N ASP A 339 5.72 21.14 -5.81
CA ASP A 339 6.52 21.51 -6.97
C ASP A 339 7.94 20.95 -6.80
N PRO A 340 8.16 19.67 -7.18
CA PRO A 340 9.47 19.05 -7.07
C PRO A 340 10.53 19.78 -7.88
N SER A 341 10.16 20.37 -9.03
CA SER A 341 11.11 21.12 -9.87
C SER A 341 11.64 22.40 -9.22
N ALA A 342 10.96 22.90 -8.18
CA ALA A 342 11.42 24.03 -7.37
C ALA A 342 12.28 23.60 -6.16
N LEU A 343 12.46 22.29 -5.96
CA LEU A 343 13.15 21.65 -4.84
C LEU A 343 14.32 20.82 -5.37
N ASP A 344 15.15 21.47 -6.18
CA ASP A 344 16.41 21.01 -6.74
C ASP A 344 17.49 21.95 -6.17
N ALA A 345 18.00 21.63 -4.99
CA ALA A 345 18.83 22.56 -4.23
C ALA A 345 20.28 22.65 -4.74
N ASP A 346 20.73 21.66 -5.50
CA ASP A 346 22.06 21.61 -6.10
C ASP A 346 22.08 21.82 -7.64
N GLY A 347 20.94 21.74 -8.30
CA GLY A 347 20.73 22.10 -9.71
C GLY A 347 20.91 20.94 -10.70
N ASP A 348 20.77 19.69 -10.28
CA ASP A 348 20.95 18.50 -11.12
C ASP A 348 19.68 18.01 -11.84
N LEU A 349 18.54 18.68 -11.60
CA LEU A 349 17.20 18.40 -12.14
C LEU A 349 16.48 17.20 -11.52
N SER A 350 17.02 16.63 -10.46
CA SER A 350 16.32 15.75 -9.54
C SER A 350 15.79 16.57 -8.37
N SER A 351 14.90 15.99 -7.59
CA SER A 351 14.24 16.73 -6.51
C SER A 351 14.39 16.01 -5.19
N GLY A 352 14.62 16.74 -4.09
CA GLY A 352 14.66 16.22 -2.72
C GLY A 352 13.33 15.68 -2.18
N CYS A 353 12.40 15.35 -3.07
CA CYS A 353 11.04 14.88 -2.79
C CYS A 353 10.88 13.35 -2.88
N GLY A 354 11.98 12.61 -2.94
CA GLY A 354 11.98 11.16 -2.74
C GLY A 354 13.06 10.42 -3.50
N ASP A 355 13.27 10.74 -4.78
CA ASP A 355 14.17 9.94 -5.63
C ASP A 355 15.64 10.40 -5.52
N ASP A 356 15.85 11.68 -5.21
CA ASP A 356 17.17 12.22 -4.90
C ASP A 356 17.56 11.90 -3.46
N CYS A 357 18.56 11.03 -3.32
CA CYS A 357 19.05 10.54 -2.05
C CYS A 357 20.00 11.55 -1.35
N ASP A 358 20.52 12.57 -2.05
CA ASP A 358 21.24 13.72 -1.48
C ASP A 358 21.06 14.99 -2.33
N ASP A 359 19.93 15.68 -2.15
CA ASP A 359 19.54 16.98 -2.77
C ASP A 359 20.44 18.16 -2.33
N SER A 360 21.69 17.90 -1.95
CA SER A 360 22.72 18.89 -1.70
C SER A 360 24.00 18.64 -2.51
N ASP A 361 24.08 17.53 -3.23
CA ASP A 361 25.19 17.14 -4.08
C ASP A 361 24.71 16.83 -5.52
N PRO A 362 25.05 17.66 -6.52
CA PRO A 362 24.55 17.52 -7.89
C PRO A 362 25.19 16.33 -8.66
N SER A 363 25.97 15.50 -7.96
CA SER A 363 26.47 14.22 -8.46
C SER A 363 25.68 13.02 -7.92
N VAL A 364 24.66 13.25 -7.10
CA VAL A 364 23.83 12.23 -6.48
C VAL A 364 22.39 12.41 -6.95
N TYR A 365 21.95 11.56 -7.87
CA TYR A 365 20.60 11.59 -8.39
C TYR A 365 20.21 10.26 -9.06
N PRO A 366 18.92 9.95 -9.19
CA PRO A 366 18.44 8.77 -9.90
C PRO A 366 19.08 8.55 -11.27
N GLY A 367 19.87 7.48 -11.39
CA GLY A 367 20.55 7.12 -12.64
C GLY A 367 21.76 8.00 -12.98
N ALA A 368 22.36 8.69 -12.01
CA ALA A 368 23.67 9.30 -12.16
C ALA A 368 24.74 8.27 -12.55
N PRO A 369 25.85 8.69 -13.16
CA PRO A 369 27.03 7.84 -13.24
C PRO A 369 27.62 7.62 -11.84
N GLU A 370 27.69 6.37 -11.39
CA GLU A 370 28.41 5.97 -10.19
C GLU A 370 29.86 6.50 -10.19
N LEU A 371 30.27 7.11 -9.08
CA LEU A 371 31.64 7.55 -8.81
C LEU A 371 32.19 6.70 -7.67
N CYS A 372 33.45 6.24 -7.78
CA CYS A 372 34.07 5.40 -6.75
C CYS A 372 34.47 6.23 -5.49
N ASP A 373 33.50 6.79 -4.78
CA ASP A 373 33.69 7.70 -3.67
C ASP A 373 32.89 7.34 -2.40
N LEU A 374 32.34 6.12 -2.36
CA LEU A 374 31.52 5.58 -1.26
C LEU A 374 30.18 6.31 -1.09
N VAL A 375 29.70 6.96 -2.15
CA VAL A 375 28.36 7.54 -2.24
C VAL A 375 27.53 6.70 -3.22
N ASP A 376 26.26 6.49 -2.91
CA ASP A 376 25.28 5.94 -3.86
C ASP A 376 24.87 7.07 -4.80
N ASN A 377 25.65 7.30 -5.86
CA ASN A 377 25.42 8.44 -6.75
C ASN A 377 24.14 8.26 -7.56
N ASP A 378 23.78 7.03 -7.93
CA ASP A 378 22.65 6.75 -8.80
C ASP A 378 21.33 6.46 -8.06
N CYS A 379 21.37 6.50 -6.72
CA CYS A 379 20.29 6.27 -5.79
C CYS A 379 19.60 4.91 -5.99
N ASP A 380 20.31 3.89 -6.47
CA ASP A 380 19.79 2.53 -6.64
C ASP A 380 19.86 1.68 -5.35
N GLY A 381 20.39 2.25 -4.28
CA GLY A 381 20.58 1.61 -2.98
C GLY A 381 21.86 0.80 -2.88
N ARG A 382 22.72 0.81 -3.89
CA ARG A 382 24.05 0.17 -3.88
C ARG A 382 25.12 1.22 -3.99
N VAL A 383 26.07 1.16 -3.07
CA VAL A 383 27.28 1.99 -3.14
C VAL A 383 28.30 1.33 -4.09
N ASP A 384 28.80 2.09 -5.07
CA ASP A 384 29.94 1.74 -5.94
C ASP A 384 29.76 0.40 -6.70
N ASN A 385 28.65 0.25 -7.43
CA ASN A 385 28.27 -1.04 -8.03
C ASN A 385 29.06 -1.46 -9.31
N ASP A 386 29.11 -2.77 -9.55
CA ASP A 386 30.15 -3.57 -10.26
C ASP A 386 30.24 -3.46 -11.80
N ASN A 387 29.40 -2.66 -12.45
CA ASN A 387 29.40 -2.56 -13.91
C ASN A 387 30.41 -1.56 -14.49
N ASP A 388 31.09 -0.77 -13.65
CA ASP A 388 32.21 0.05 -14.09
C ASP A 388 33.56 -0.64 -13.81
N ARG A 389 34.23 -1.07 -14.88
CA ARG A 389 35.60 -1.61 -14.87
C ARG A 389 36.66 -0.60 -14.38
N SER A 390 36.25 0.60 -13.99
CA SER A 390 37.10 1.68 -13.53
C SER A 390 37.19 1.81 -11.99
N CYS A 391 36.26 1.21 -11.22
CA CYS A 391 36.35 1.17 -9.76
C CYS A 391 37.18 -0.03 -9.27
N PRO A 392 38.29 0.18 -8.53
CA PRO A 392 38.96 -0.91 -7.84
C PRO A 392 38.13 -1.32 -6.62
N HIS A 393 37.47 -2.48 -6.66
CA HIS A 393 36.63 -3.00 -5.57
C HIS A 393 37.40 -3.65 -4.42
N CYS A 394 38.73 -3.75 -4.55
CA CYS A 394 39.63 -4.27 -3.52
C CYS A 394 40.87 -3.40 -3.33
N ALA A 395 41.28 -3.23 -2.08
CA ALA A 395 42.53 -2.58 -1.71
C ALA A 395 43.64 -3.65 -1.50
N PRO A 396 44.65 -3.74 -2.37
CA PRO A 396 45.73 -4.71 -2.20
C PRO A 396 46.75 -4.25 -1.16
N GLN A 397 47.12 -5.14 -0.25
CA GLN A 397 48.17 -4.97 0.75
C GLN A 397 49.23 -6.07 0.58
N PRO A 398 50.47 -5.73 0.18
CA PRO A 398 51.55 -6.70 0.03
C PRO A 398 51.90 -7.38 1.36
N LEU A 399 52.15 -8.69 1.30
CA LEU A 399 52.59 -9.49 2.45
C LEU A 399 54.14 -9.56 2.53
N PRO A 400 54.73 -9.58 3.74
CA PRO A 400 56.18 -9.61 3.92
C PRO A 400 56.89 -10.81 3.26
N ASP A 401 56.22 -11.96 3.21
CA ASP A 401 56.76 -13.24 2.74
C ASP A 401 56.44 -13.55 1.27
N GLY A 402 55.84 -12.58 0.55
CA GLY A 402 55.34 -12.75 -0.82
C GLY A 402 53.81 -12.86 -0.87
N GLY A 403 53.23 -12.49 -2.01
CA GLY A 403 51.79 -12.36 -2.20
C GLY A 403 51.21 -11.06 -1.64
N SER A 404 49.88 -10.97 -1.62
CA SER A 404 49.14 -9.82 -1.08
C SER A 404 47.79 -10.25 -0.51
N LEU A 405 47.31 -9.53 0.49
CA LEU A 405 45.88 -9.52 0.82
C LEU A 405 45.18 -8.52 -0.10
N ALA A 406 43.95 -8.80 -0.51
CA ALA A 406 43.09 -7.83 -1.16
C ALA A 406 41.83 -7.66 -0.32
N PHE A 407 41.63 -6.46 0.22
CA PHE A 407 40.47 -6.13 1.04
C PHE A 407 39.37 -5.59 0.15
N CYS A 408 38.41 -6.45 -0.18
CA CYS A 408 37.32 -6.15 -1.08
C CYS A 408 36.13 -5.60 -0.28
N PHE A 409 35.81 -4.32 -0.50
CA PHE A 409 34.87 -3.58 0.34
C PHE A 409 33.44 -3.56 -0.18
N VAL A 410 33.21 -4.14 -1.37
CA VAL A 410 31.87 -4.42 -1.89
C VAL A 410 31.36 -5.70 -1.26
N SER A 411 30.18 -5.64 -0.64
CA SER A 411 29.56 -6.82 -0.02
C SER A 411 29.17 -7.88 -1.04
N ALA A 412 29.39 -9.14 -0.69
CA ALA A 412 29.01 -10.30 -1.48
C ALA A 412 28.58 -11.46 -0.57
N SER A 413 27.69 -12.33 -1.04
CA SER A 413 27.54 -13.68 -0.46
C SER A 413 28.89 -14.40 -0.43
N TRP A 414 29.08 -15.32 0.51
CA TRP A 414 30.37 -16.00 0.69
C TRP A 414 30.84 -16.74 -0.57
N GLU A 415 29.91 -17.39 -1.29
CA GLU A 415 30.22 -18.08 -2.56
C GLU A 415 30.63 -17.08 -3.65
N ALA A 416 29.95 -15.94 -3.76
CA ALA A 416 30.30 -14.90 -4.73
C ALA A 416 31.67 -14.25 -4.41
N ALA A 417 31.95 -14.02 -3.13
CA ALA A 417 33.23 -13.52 -2.64
C ALA A 417 34.38 -14.46 -3.00
N GLU A 418 34.21 -15.77 -2.81
CA GLU A 418 35.21 -16.77 -3.21
C GLU A 418 35.42 -16.80 -4.73
N LEU A 419 34.35 -16.73 -5.52
CA LEU A 419 34.46 -16.67 -6.99
C LEU A 419 35.23 -15.43 -7.45
N ASP A 420 35.06 -14.29 -6.80
CA ASP A 420 35.83 -13.08 -7.09
C ASP A 420 37.30 -13.24 -6.69
N CYS A 421 37.60 -13.78 -5.51
CA CYS A 421 38.97 -14.07 -5.11
C CYS A 421 39.68 -15.03 -6.09
N ILE A 422 38.96 -16.05 -6.59
CA ILE A 422 39.45 -16.96 -7.65
C ILE A 422 39.72 -16.19 -8.94
N ALA A 423 38.84 -15.27 -9.34
CA ALA A 423 39.04 -14.43 -10.53
C ALA A 423 40.26 -13.51 -10.41
N GLN A 424 40.57 -13.05 -9.19
CA GLN A 424 41.78 -12.30 -8.84
C GLN A 424 43.04 -13.18 -8.74
N GLY A 425 42.89 -14.51 -8.82
CA GLY A 425 43.99 -15.48 -8.83
C GLY A 425 44.37 -16.02 -7.44
N GLY A 426 43.52 -15.84 -6.43
CA GLY A 426 43.69 -16.37 -5.08
C GLY A 426 42.42 -17.05 -4.56
N HIS A 427 42.21 -16.96 -3.25
CA HIS A 427 41.05 -17.49 -2.53
C HIS A 427 40.69 -16.53 -1.39
N LEU A 428 39.50 -16.67 -0.81
CA LEU A 428 39.22 -16.05 0.49
C LEU A 428 40.32 -16.42 1.50
N VAL A 429 40.66 -15.46 2.37
CA VAL A 429 41.89 -15.54 3.17
C VAL A 429 41.85 -16.70 4.16
N SER A 430 42.97 -17.44 4.19
CA SER A 430 43.31 -18.42 5.23
C SER A 430 44.25 -17.84 6.28
N ILE A 431 43.95 -18.09 7.56
CA ILE A 431 44.67 -17.54 8.73
C ILE A 431 45.30 -18.67 9.54
N HIS A 432 46.63 -18.66 9.69
CA HIS A 432 47.41 -19.77 10.28
C HIS A 432 48.18 -19.41 11.56
N ASP A 433 48.22 -18.13 11.92
CA ASP A 433 48.85 -17.68 13.16
C ASP A 433 48.27 -16.34 13.62
N GLY A 434 48.69 -15.91 14.82
CA GLY A 434 48.18 -14.67 15.40
C GLY A 434 48.65 -13.41 14.69
N GLU A 435 49.80 -13.44 14.00
CA GLU A 435 50.29 -12.28 13.25
C GLU A 435 49.45 -12.06 11.98
N ALA A 436 49.08 -13.15 11.30
CA ALA A 436 48.14 -13.13 10.18
C ALA A 436 46.75 -12.65 10.61
N GLN A 437 46.23 -13.14 11.75
CA GLN A 437 44.95 -12.69 12.31
C GLN A 437 44.95 -11.17 12.53
N ASP A 438 45.95 -10.65 13.25
CA ASP A 438 46.06 -9.23 13.56
C ASP A 438 46.16 -8.38 12.28
N LEU A 439 46.88 -8.87 11.27
CA LEU A 439 47.05 -8.19 9.99
C LEU A 439 45.75 -8.11 9.18
N VAL A 440 44.99 -9.21 9.12
CA VAL A 440 43.71 -9.25 8.41
C VAL A 440 42.69 -8.35 9.10
N VAL A 441 42.54 -8.46 10.42
CA VAL A 441 41.59 -7.64 11.20
C VAL A 441 41.93 -6.15 11.07
N SER A 442 43.18 -5.76 11.33
CA SER A 442 43.58 -4.34 11.25
C SER A 442 43.51 -3.76 9.83
N GLY A 443 43.73 -4.59 8.81
CA GLY A 443 43.57 -4.19 7.41
C GLY A 443 42.10 -3.98 7.04
N ALA A 444 41.22 -4.92 7.43
CA ALA A 444 39.78 -4.82 7.23
C ALA A 444 39.20 -3.56 7.91
N ASP A 445 39.52 -3.35 9.20
CA ASP A 445 39.12 -2.18 9.97
C ASP A 445 39.62 -0.86 9.36
N ALA A 446 40.78 -0.87 8.71
CA ALA A 446 41.34 0.32 8.06
C ALA A 446 40.63 0.68 6.74
N ILE A 447 39.91 -0.26 6.13
CA ILE A 447 39.10 -0.03 4.93
C ILE A 447 37.72 0.45 5.33
N GLN A 448 36.98 -0.35 6.10
CA GLN A 448 35.69 0.04 6.66
C GLN A 448 35.37 -0.76 7.93
N PRO A 449 34.68 -0.15 8.91
CA PRO A 449 34.22 -0.87 10.09
C PRO A 449 33.11 -1.85 9.70
N GLY A 450 33.12 -3.05 10.25
CA GLY A 450 32.08 -4.04 10.02
C GLY A 450 32.60 -5.46 10.07
N ASP A 451 31.74 -6.40 9.70
CA ASP A 451 32.06 -7.82 9.65
C ASP A 451 32.58 -8.20 8.26
N TRP A 452 33.51 -9.15 8.18
CA TRP A 452 34.21 -9.47 6.93
C TRP A 452 34.34 -10.97 6.69
N TRP A 453 34.05 -11.44 5.48
CA TRP A 453 34.25 -12.85 5.12
C TRP A 453 35.72 -13.26 5.10
N ILE A 454 35.97 -14.47 5.59
CA ILE A 454 37.22 -15.22 5.46
C ILE A 454 36.95 -16.62 4.88
N GLY A 455 38.01 -17.32 4.48
CA GLY A 455 37.88 -18.56 3.69
C GLY A 455 37.54 -19.83 4.49
N LEU A 456 37.14 -19.72 5.76
CA LEU A 456 36.82 -20.89 6.59
C LEU A 456 35.33 -21.26 6.41
N THR A 457 35.02 -22.54 6.23
CA THR A 457 33.66 -23.04 6.04
C THR A 457 33.54 -24.50 6.45
N ASP A 458 32.34 -24.96 6.81
CA ASP A 458 32.01 -26.38 7.03
C ASP A 458 30.88 -26.88 6.10
N VAL A 459 30.60 -26.16 5.00
CA VAL A 459 29.54 -26.47 4.03
C VAL A 459 29.57 -27.90 3.49
N ASP A 460 30.76 -28.51 3.44
CA ASP A 460 30.95 -29.89 2.99
C ASP A 460 30.65 -30.94 4.07
N SER A 461 30.80 -30.60 5.35
CA SER A 461 30.61 -31.49 6.49
C SER A 461 30.40 -30.68 7.77
N GLU A 462 29.13 -30.56 8.19
CA GLU A 462 28.70 -29.87 9.42
C GLU A 462 29.60 -30.18 10.63
N GLY A 463 30.17 -29.12 11.22
CA GLY A 463 31.07 -29.16 12.37
C GLY A 463 32.54 -29.46 12.04
N ASP A 464 32.89 -29.76 10.79
CA ASP A 464 34.26 -30.01 10.32
C ASP A 464 34.78 -28.83 9.47
N PHE A 465 35.07 -27.70 10.11
CA PHE A 465 35.56 -26.49 9.44
C PHE A 465 36.92 -26.66 8.73
N ALA A 466 36.98 -26.23 7.47
CA ALA A 466 38.16 -26.27 6.61
C ALA A 466 38.35 -24.98 5.81
N TRP A 467 39.60 -24.64 5.50
CA TRP A 467 39.90 -23.51 4.61
C TRP A 467 39.62 -23.89 3.15
N ILE A 468 38.93 -23.01 2.43
CA ILE A 468 38.54 -23.23 1.03
C ILE A 468 39.75 -23.35 0.07
N ASP A 469 40.89 -22.74 0.45
CA ASP A 469 42.15 -22.86 -0.28
C ASP A 469 42.86 -24.22 -0.08
N GLY A 470 42.30 -25.10 0.76
CA GLY A 470 42.79 -26.44 1.05
C GLY A 470 43.99 -26.50 2.01
N THR A 471 44.36 -25.39 2.64
CA THR A 471 45.41 -25.37 3.67
C THR A 471 44.93 -25.98 4.99
N PRO A 472 45.84 -26.45 5.87
CA PRO A 472 45.44 -27.06 7.13
C PRO A 472 44.76 -26.07 8.10
N THR A 473 43.70 -26.50 8.78
CA THR A 473 43.11 -25.79 9.92
C THR A 473 43.99 -25.98 11.17
N ASP A 474 45.08 -25.20 11.26
CA ASP A 474 46.09 -25.28 12.34
C ASP A 474 46.02 -24.11 13.33
N HIS A 475 45.05 -23.23 13.15
CA HIS A 475 44.79 -22.06 13.95
C HIS A 475 43.29 -21.85 14.14
N GLU A 476 42.88 -21.42 15.33
CA GLU A 476 41.48 -21.12 15.65
C GLU A 476 41.38 -19.86 16.51
N ARG A 477 40.41 -18.98 16.19
CA ARG A 477 40.14 -17.72 16.89
C ARG A 477 38.65 -17.42 17.03
N TRP A 478 37.85 -18.43 17.37
CA TRP A 478 36.42 -18.27 17.64
C TRP A 478 36.10 -17.28 18.77
N ALA A 479 35.03 -16.52 18.58
CA ALA A 479 34.43 -15.69 19.61
C ALA A 479 33.83 -16.57 20.73
N GLY A 480 33.57 -15.95 21.88
CA GLY A 480 33.08 -16.68 23.05
C GLY A 480 31.66 -17.20 22.86
N GLY A 481 31.53 -18.48 22.50
CA GLY A 481 30.24 -19.12 22.21
C GLY A 481 30.18 -19.76 20.83
N GLU A 482 31.14 -19.44 19.96
CA GLU A 482 31.18 -19.84 18.56
C GLU A 482 32.10 -21.06 18.31
N PRO A 483 31.89 -21.80 17.20
CA PRO A 483 30.74 -21.69 16.30
C PRO A 483 29.46 -22.26 16.94
N ASN A 484 28.31 -21.60 16.73
CA ASN A 484 27.05 -21.94 17.40
C ASN A 484 25.98 -22.55 16.48
N ASN A 485 26.17 -22.46 15.16
CA ASN A 485 25.26 -22.88 14.10
C ASN A 485 23.81 -22.40 14.33
N ALA A 486 23.62 -21.09 14.46
CA ALA A 486 22.33 -20.51 14.83
C ALA A 486 21.26 -20.88 13.79
N GLY A 487 20.19 -21.52 14.25
CA GLY A 487 19.10 -21.92 13.37
C GLY A 487 19.42 -23.07 12.40
N ASP A 488 20.50 -23.83 12.65
CA ASP A 488 20.96 -24.97 11.85
C ASP A 488 21.29 -24.59 10.38
N GLY A 489 21.89 -23.41 10.13
CA GLY A 489 22.19 -22.91 8.79
C GLY A 489 23.40 -21.98 8.65
N GLU A 490 24.29 -21.93 9.64
CA GLU A 490 25.49 -21.08 9.60
C GLU A 490 26.72 -21.93 9.24
N HIS A 491 27.21 -21.78 8.01
CA HIS A 491 28.30 -22.63 7.48
C HIS A 491 29.52 -21.84 6.99
N CYS A 492 29.45 -20.51 7.01
CA CYS A 492 30.48 -19.61 6.49
C CYS A 492 30.99 -18.72 7.62
N VAL A 493 32.26 -18.30 7.56
CA VAL A 493 32.90 -17.66 8.71
C VAL A 493 33.28 -16.22 8.41
N GLU A 494 32.91 -15.33 9.32
CA GLU A 494 33.26 -13.92 9.31
C GLU A 494 34.28 -13.56 10.40
N LEU A 495 34.91 -12.40 10.25
CA LEU A 495 35.53 -11.64 11.32
C LEU A 495 34.46 -10.77 11.95
N ALA A 496 34.07 -11.08 13.19
CA ALA A 496 33.02 -10.36 13.90
C ALA A 496 33.55 -9.08 14.56
N SER A 497 33.08 -7.92 14.11
CA SER A 497 33.38 -6.61 14.66
C SER A 497 32.95 -6.48 16.13
N TRP A 498 31.84 -7.12 16.52
CA TRP A 498 31.37 -7.16 17.92
C TRP A 498 32.31 -7.94 18.86
N ALA A 499 33.21 -8.74 18.31
CA ALA A 499 34.17 -9.59 19.02
C ALA A 499 35.63 -9.20 18.75
N ASP A 500 35.91 -7.96 18.38
CA ASP A 500 37.27 -7.47 18.05
C ASP A 500 37.94 -8.32 16.94
N GLY A 501 37.16 -8.77 15.95
CA GLY A 501 37.63 -9.56 14.81
C GLY A 501 37.83 -11.05 15.09
N LEU A 502 37.37 -11.58 16.23
CA LEU A 502 37.27 -13.02 16.46
C LEU A 502 36.22 -13.64 15.52
N TRP A 503 36.31 -14.95 15.31
CA TRP A 503 35.52 -15.64 14.28
C TRP A 503 34.11 -15.96 14.77
N ASN A 504 33.16 -15.82 13.88
CA ASN A 504 31.76 -16.18 14.05
C ASN A 504 31.29 -16.97 12.81
N ASP A 505 30.50 -18.03 12.99
CA ASP A 505 29.80 -18.69 11.89
C ASP A 505 28.52 -17.92 11.56
N MET A 506 28.18 -17.84 10.28
CA MET A 506 27.06 -17.07 9.74
C MET A 506 26.41 -17.77 8.53
N PRO A 507 25.15 -17.42 8.20
CA PRO A 507 24.52 -17.88 6.97
C PRO A 507 25.31 -17.39 5.75
N CYS A 508 25.64 -18.30 4.83
CA CYS A 508 26.50 -18.00 3.68
C CYS A 508 25.88 -17.02 2.66
N ASP A 509 24.56 -16.80 2.72
CA ASP A 509 23.81 -15.87 1.88
C ASP A 509 23.79 -14.43 2.44
N ALA A 510 24.41 -14.19 3.59
CA ALA A 510 24.66 -12.83 4.07
C ALA A 510 25.66 -12.11 3.15
N GLU A 511 25.43 -10.81 2.96
CA GLU A 511 26.23 -9.98 2.05
C GLU A 511 27.25 -9.17 2.86
N LEU A 512 28.51 -9.60 2.87
CA LEU A 512 29.59 -8.95 3.64
C LEU A 512 30.77 -8.59 2.74
N PRO A 513 31.55 -7.55 3.08
CA PRO A 513 32.86 -7.34 2.47
C PRO A 513 33.79 -8.52 2.80
N TYR A 514 34.87 -8.70 2.06
CA TYR A 514 35.65 -9.93 2.12
C TYR A 514 37.14 -9.70 1.87
N VAL A 515 37.96 -10.63 2.38
CA VAL A 515 39.41 -10.54 2.23
C VAL A 515 39.92 -11.71 1.40
N CYS A 516 40.56 -11.41 0.27
CA CYS A 516 41.26 -12.40 -0.54
C CYS A 516 42.73 -12.50 -0.14
N LYS A 517 43.31 -13.69 -0.28
CA LYS A 517 44.76 -13.95 -0.23
C LYS A 517 45.24 -14.32 -1.62
N LEU A 518 46.09 -13.48 -2.19
CA LEU A 518 46.62 -13.58 -3.55
C LEU A 518 48.10 -14.05 -3.53
N PRO A 519 48.55 -14.81 -4.56
CA PRO A 519 49.88 -15.41 -4.62
C PRO A 519 51.06 -14.45 -4.83
#